data_AF-Q970K9-F1
#
_entry.id   AF-Q970K9-F1
#
_cell.length_a   1.000
_cell.length_b   1.000
_cell.length_c   1.000
_cell.angle_alpha   90.00
_cell.angle_beta   90.00
_cell.angle_gamma   90.00
#
_symmetry.space_group_name_H-M   'P 1'
#
loop_
_entity.id
_entity.type
_entity.pdbx_description
1 polymer ?
#
loop_
_entity_poly.entity_id
_entity_poly.type
_entity_poly.pdbx_seq_one_letter_code
_entity_poly.pdbx_strand_id
1 'polypeptide(L)'
;MDLIDKRILFYFLRDGRISQRQIASLLGLTPASLNYRFKKLMDDGILKGFKLYVNPNFYGKIQIYIAFKNYNDIDGEFISFKLKCLEWLNVYGVQAKDNIELKDRLSYMAKELGDPVLSYFPLQSLFKPSNLDIKIVEELKKDPRIQPVDIADKLGVSSKLVEKHIRYLRHRGLILVVPEIELGKTDIVIFSMFSQKIEDISVVLQDCKIWQFTDGYAGITVCYADNMERARKYISAARDVDKDADVMIIYDYIFK
;
A
#
# COMPACT_ATOMS: atom_id res chain seq x y z
N MET A 1 3.91 -22.71 -2.81
CA MET A 1 4.02 -21.87 -1.60
C MET A 1 3.07 -22.42 -0.55
N ASP A 2 3.48 -22.58 0.71
CA ASP A 2 2.59 -23.09 1.77
C ASP A 2 1.88 -21.97 2.56
N LEU A 3 1.03 -22.32 3.54
CA LEU A 3 0.29 -21.33 4.34
C LEU A 3 1.22 -20.46 5.21
N ILE A 4 2.38 -20.96 5.62
CA ILE A 4 3.34 -20.19 6.40
C ILE A 4 3.95 -19.09 5.53
N ASP A 5 4.40 -19.45 4.33
CA ASP A 5 4.96 -18.50 3.36
C ASP A 5 3.96 -17.39 3.02
N LYS A 6 2.68 -17.76 2.81
CA LYS A 6 1.56 -16.83 2.62
C LYS A 6 1.42 -15.83 3.78
N ARG A 7 1.45 -16.32 5.02
CA ARG A 7 1.37 -15.46 6.20
C ARG A 7 2.59 -14.56 6.36
N ILE A 8 3.78 -15.01 5.94
CA ILE A 8 4.98 -14.16 5.89
C ILE A 8 4.72 -12.95 4.96
N LEU A 9 4.18 -13.19 3.75
CA LEU A 9 3.82 -12.11 2.82
C LEU A 9 2.74 -11.19 3.42
N PHE A 10 1.73 -11.73 4.10
CA PHE A 10 0.72 -10.94 4.81
C PHE A 10 1.32 -9.99 5.84
N TYR A 11 2.25 -10.47 6.68
CA TYR A 11 2.90 -9.59 7.67
C TYR A 11 3.73 -8.50 7.03
N PHE A 12 4.42 -8.78 5.92
CA PHE A 12 5.12 -7.75 5.16
C PHE A 12 4.18 -6.76 4.48
N LEU A 13 3.02 -7.20 3.97
CA LEU A 13 2.02 -6.30 3.39
C LEU A 13 1.44 -5.34 4.44
N ARG A 14 1.25 -5.80 5.68
CA ARG A 14 0.81 -4.96 6.81
C ARG A 14 1.90 -4.02 7.32
N ASP A 15 3.12 -4.53 7.43
CA ASP A 15 4.28 -3.74 7.84
C ASP A 15 5.53 -4.20 7.09
N GLY A 16 5.85 -3.49 6.01
CA GLY A 16 7.03 -3.80 5.20
C GLY A 16 8.37 -3.57 5.92
N ARG A 17 8.39 -3.07 7.16
CA ARG A 17 9.57 -2.97 8.02
C ARG A 17 9.56 -3.93 9.21
N ILE A 18 8.53 -4.77 9.37
CA ILE A 18 8.50 -5.78 10.44
C ILE A 18 9.78 -6.64 10.38
N SER A 19 10.36 -6.89 11.55
CA SER A 19 11.58 -7.71 11.62
C SER A 19 11.23 -9.18 11.38
N GLN A 20 12.13 -9.91 10.71
CA GLN A 20 12.01 -11.35 10.53
C GLN A 20 11.83 -12.05 11.88
N ARG A 21 12.63 -11.69 12.90
CA ARG A 21 12.47 -12.22 14.27
C ARG A 21 11.04 -12.05 14.81
N GLN A 22 10.41 -10.90 14.60
CA GLN A 22 9.04 -10.66 15.05
C GLN A 22 8.03 -11.51 14.27
N ILE A 23 8.18 -11.64 12.95
CA ILE A 23 7.33 -12.54 12.16
C ILE A 23 7.48 -13.99 12.65
N ALA A 24 8.72 -14.44 12.90
CA ALA A 24 8.99 -15.78 13.40
C ALA A 24 8.27 -16.03 14.73
N SER A 25 8.31 -15.06 15.66
CA SER A 25 7.56 -15.13 16.92
C SER A 25 6.04 -15.20 16.69
N LEU A 26 5.50 -14.40 15.77
CA LEU A 26 4.06 -14.38 15.46
C LEU A 26 3.58 -15.69 14.83
N LEU A 27 4.47 -16.40 14.14
CA LEU A 27 4.18 -17.67 13.46
C LEU A 27 4.59 -18.91 14.26
N GLY A 28 5.17 -18.77 15.45
CA GLY A 28 5.68 -19.90 16.23
C GLY A 28 6.88 -20.60 15.58
N LEU A 29 7.71 -19.86 14.84
CA LEU A 29 8.88 -20.36 14.13
C LEU A 29 10.19 -19.92 14.80
N THR A 30 11.26 -20.65 14.52
CA THR A 30 12.62 -20.17 14.81
C THR A 30 13.04 -19.09 13.80
N PRO A 31 13.90 -18.14 14.18
CA PRO A 31 14.44 -17.15 13.24
C PRO A 31 15.11 -17.78 12.02
N ALA A 32 15.83 -18.90 12.20
CA ALA A 32 16.48 -19.62 11.10
C ALA A 32 15.47 -20.19 10.10
N SER A 33 14.37 -20.80 10.59
CA SER A 33 13.31 -21.34 9.73
C SER A 33 12.64 -20.24 8.90
N LEU A 34 12.35 -19.10 9.52
CA LEU A 34 11.78 -17.96 8.80
C LEU A 34 12.77 -17.35 7.80
N ASN A 35 14.05 -17.22 8.15
CA ASN A 35 15.06 -16.68 7.24
C ASN A 35 15.24 -17.56 6.00
N TYR A 36 15.18 -18.88 6.16
CA TYR A 36 15.17 -19.81 5.03
C TYR A 36 13.97 -19.56 4.10
N ARG A 37 12.76 -19.43 4.66
CA ARG A 37 11.54 -19.16 3.88
C ARG A 37 11.56 -17.80 3.20
N PHE A 38 12.00 -16.76 3.91
CA PHE A 38 12.20 -15.42 3.35
C PHE A 38 13.16 -15.46 2.17
N LYS A 39 14.32 -16.09 2.33
CA LYS A 39 15.30 -16.22 1.25
C LYS A 39 14.72 -17.00 0.06
N LYS A 40 13.99 -18.08 0.32
CA LYS A 40 13.31 -18.84 -0.73
C LYS A 40 12.28 -18.00 -1.50
N LEU A 41 11.48 -17.19 -0.81
CA LEU A 41 10.53 -16.25 -1.45
C LEU A 41 11.25 -15.23 -2.36
N MET A 42 12.44 -14.77 -1.94
CA MET A 42 13.29 -13.90 -2.75
C MET A 42 13.89 -14.62 -3.96
N ASP A 43 14.49 -15.80 -3.74
CA ASP A 43 15.16 -16.59 -4.77
C ASP A 43 14.16 -17.10 -5.84
N ASP A 44 12.94 -17.47 -5.43
CA ASP A 44 11.84 -17.86 -6.33
C ASP A 44 11.25 -16.66 -7.11
N GLY A 45 11.67 -15.43 -6.76
CA GLY A 45 11.17 -14.17 -7.32
C GLY A 45 9.70 -13.90 -7.00
N ILE A 46 9.19 -14.49 -5.91
CA ILE A 46 7.85 -14.20 -5.37
C ILE A 46 7.87 -12.86 -4.63
N LEU A 47 8.89 -12.63 -3.80
CA LEU A 47 9.18 -11.34 -3.18
C LEU A 47 10.39 -10.75 -3.88
N LYS A 48 10.22 -9.64 -4.61
CA LYS A 48 11.28 -9.00 -5.39
C LYS A 48 12.08 -7.98 -4.58
N GLY A 49 11.50 -7.47 -3.51
CA GLY A 49 12.11 -6.44 -2.69
C GLY A 49 11.08 -5.66 -1.89
N PHE A 50 11.45 -4.44 -1.52
CA PHE A 50 10.60 -3.51 -0.81
C PHE A 50 10.78 -2.13 -1.42
N LYS A 51 9.69 -1.38 -1.48
CA LYS A 51 9.66 0.00 -1.97
C LYS A 51 9.12 0.94 -0.91
N LEU A 52 9.70 2.13 -0.83
CA LEU A 52 9.15 3.21 -0.03
C LEU A 52 8.11 3.96 -0.87
N TYR A 53 6.84 3.88 -0.46
CA TYR A 53 5.82 4.82 -0.87
C TYR A 53 5.87 6.05 0.03
N VAL A 54 5.93 7.24 -0.57
CA VAL A 54 5.87 8.52 0.15
C VAL A 54 4.57 9.22 -0.21
N ASN A 55 3.75 9.51 0.79
CA ASN A 55 2.53 10.26 0.59
C ASN A 55 2.87 11.65 -0.03
N PRO A 56 2.25 12.05 -1.15
CA PRO A 56 2.52 13.34 -1.78
C PRO A 56 2.41 14.55 -0.83
N ASN A 57 1.57 14.47 0.20
CA ASN A 57 1.44 15.51 1.23
C ASN A 57 2.76 15.78 1.97
N PHE A 58 3.65 14.79 2.07
CA PHE A 58 5.01 14.97 2.62
C PHE A 58 5.80 16.04 1.86
N TYR A 59 5.56 16.19 0.56
CA TYR A 59 6.20 17.19 -0.28
C TYR A 59 5.30 18.41 -0.56
N GLY A 60 4.24 18.60 0.24
CA GLY A 60 3.27 19.68 0.04
C GLY A 60 2.44 19.55 -1.24
N LYS A 61 2.34 18.33 -1.81
CA LYS A 61 1.49 18.03 -2.98
C LYS A 61 0.18 17.39 -2.52
N ILE A 62 -0.89 17.69 -3.24
CA ILE A 62 -2.19 17.01 -3.06
C ILE A 62 -2.21 15.67 -3.79
N GLN A 63 -3.05 14.75 -3.32
CA GLN A 63 -3.26 13.44 -3.92
C GLN A 63 -4.75 13.12 -4.06
N ILE A 64 -5.14 12.38 -5.10
CA ILE A 64 -6.49 11.80 -5.22
C ILE A 64 -6.41 10.35 -5.65
N TYR A 65 -7.48 9.60 -5.45
CA TYR A 65 -7.62 8.25 -5.97
C TYR A 65 -8.72 8.24 -7.02
N ILE A 66 -8.41 7.71 -8.21
CA ILE A 66 -9.33 7.70 -9.33
C ILE A 66 -9.29 6.35 -10.04
N ALA A 67 -10.44 5.83 -10.44
CA ALA A 67 -10.57 4.57 -11.14
C ALA A 67 -11.09 4.79 -12.55
N PHE A 68 -10.48 4.10 -13.52
CA PHE A 68 -10.88 4.10 -14.92
C PHE A 68 -11.06 2.67 -15.42
N LYS A 69 -11.78 2.51 -16.53
CA LYS A 69 -11.87 1.21 -17.20
C LYS A 69 -10.47 0.75 -17.63
N ASN A 70 -10.16 -0.53 -17.44
CA ASN A 70 -8.82 -1.08 -17.67
C ASN A 70 -8.51 -1.46 -19.13
N TYR A 71 -9.27 -0.94 -20.11
CA TYR A 71 -9.00 -1.19 -21.54
C TYR A 71 -7.68 -0.57 -22.01
N ASN A 72 -7.30 0.54 -21.39
CA ASN A 72 -6.02 1.22 -21.58
C ASN A 72 -5.34 1.41 -20.22
N ASP A 73 -4.02 1.59 -20.23
CA ASP A 73 -3.22 1.91 -19.06
C ASP A 73 -2.36 3.14 -19.34
N ILE A 74 -2.14 3.96 -18.31
CA ILE A 74 -1.34 5.17 -18.40
C ILE A 74 -0.27 5.18 -17.33
N ASP A 75 0.93 5.62 -17.66
CA ASP A 75 2.00 5.80 -16.69
C ASP A 75 2.63 7.19 -16.77
N GLY A 76 3.03 7.73 -15.61
CA GLY A 76 3.65 9.06 -15.54
C GLY A 76 4.15 9.40 -14.13
N GLU A 77 4.95 10.46 -14.01
CA GLU A 77 5.48 10.94 -12.71
C GLU A 77 4.38 11.46 -11.78
N PHE A 78 3.23 11.86 -12.34
CA PHE A 78 2.07 12.30 -11.59
C PHE A 78 1.30 11.14 -10.94
N ILE A 79 1.64 9.89 -11.28
CA ILE A 79 1.05 8.70 -10.68
C ILE A 79 1.93 8.28 -9.51
N SER A 80 1.36 8.36 -8.32
CA SER A 80 1.99 7.98 -7.04
C SER A 80 1.83 6.49 -6.72
N PHE A 81 0.73 5.87 -7.15
CA PHE A 81 0.59 4.43 -7.20
C PHE A 81 -0.43 4.02 -8.26
N LYS A 82 -0.43 2.75 -8.61
CA LYS A 82 -1.37 2.14 -9.55
C LYS A 82 -1.73 0.73 -9.05
N LEU A 83 -3.02 0.41 -9.03
CA LEU A 83 -3.53 -0.93 -8.76
C LEU A 83 -4.21 -1.42 -10.04
N LYS A 84 -3.73 -2.53 -10.58
CA LYS A 84 -4.33 -3.17 -11.76
C LYS A 84 -5.25 -4.27 -11.31
N CYS A 85 -6.52 -4.17 -11.69
CA CYS A 85 -7.54 -5.11 -11.22
C CYS A 85 -8.00 -6.02 -12.34
N LEU A 86 -8.33 -7.26 -11.96
CA LEU A 86 -8.69 -8.34 -12.87
C LEU A 86 -10.05 -8.11 -13.53
N GLU A 87 -10.93 -7.38 -12.85
CA GLU A 87 -12.25 -7.04 -13.33
C GLU A 87 -12.14 -5.96 -14.43
N TRP A 88 -12.83 -4.83 -14.28
CA TRP A 88 -12.96 -3.84 -15.34
C TRP A 88 -12.30 -2.50 -14.98
N LEU A 89 -11.62 -2.39 -13.83
CA LEU A 89 -11.07 -1.14 -13.31
C LEU A 89 -9.57 -1.20 -13.04
N ASN A 90 -8.87 -0.10 -13.29
CA ASN A 90 -7.58 0.20 -12.70
C ASN A 90 -7.73 1.42 -11.78
N VAL A 91 -7.08 1.39 -10.61
CA VAL A 91 -7.08 2.49 -9.64
C VAL A 91 -5.73 3.20 -9.68
N TYR A 92 -5.76 4.53 -9.73
CA TYR A 92 -4.58 5.37 -9.80
C TYR A 92 -4.58 6.34 -8.62
N GLY A 93 -3.45 6.43 -7.93
CA GLY A 93 -3.15 7.53 -7.05
C GLY A 93 -2.51 8.66 -7.83
N VAL A 94 -3.19 9.78 -8.02
CA VAL A 94 -2.70 10.93 -8.79
C VAL A 94 -2.27 12.02 -7.83
N GLN A 95 -1.03 12.50 -7.95
CA GLN A 95 -0.54 13.65 -7.19
C GLN A 95 -0.63 14.93 -8.03
N ALA A 96 -0.57 16.11 -7.40
CA ALA A 96 -0.44 17.42 -8.07
C ALA A 96 0.08 18.48 -7.06
N LYS A 97 0.67 19.58 -7.55
CA LYS A 97 1.08 20.71 -6.69
C LYS A 97 -0.10 21.53 -6.20
N ASP A 98 -1.10 21.69 -7.05
CA ASP A 98 -2.30 22.48 -6.79
C ASP A 98 -3.49 21.93 -7.59
N ASN A 99 -4.67 22.54 -7.37
CA ASN A 99 -5.91 22.13 -8.02
C ASN A 99 -5.94 22.38 -9.53
N ILE A 100 -5.13 23.32 -10.04
CA ILE A 100 -5.07 23.63 -11.47
C ILE A 100 -4.33 22.50 -12.17
N GLU A 101 -3.13 22.17 -11.68
CA GLU A 101 -2.34 21.05 -12.20
C GLU A 101 -3.09 19.72 -12.05
N LEU A 102 -3.84 19.52 -10.96
CA LEU A 102 -4.69 18.35 -10.79
C LEU A 102 -5.74 18.25 -11.88
N LYS A 103 -6.46 19.35 -12.16
CA LYS A 103 -7.50 19.39 -13.20
C LYS A 103 -6.93 19.08 -14.58
N ASP A 104 -5.75 19.59 -14.89
CA ASP A 104 -5.07 19.32 -16.16
C ASP A 104 -4.70 17.84 -16.29
N ARG A 105 -4.13 17.25 -15.22
CA ARG A 105 -3.80 15.81 -15.16
C ARG A 105 -5.04 14.94 -15.33
N LEU A 106 -6.14 15.29 -14.67
CA LEU A 106 -7.40 14.55 -14.79
C LEU A 106 -8.01 14.66 -16.18
N SER A 107 -7.96 15.84 -16.79
CA SER A 107 -8.46 16.06 -18.15
C SER A 107 -7.66 15.23 -19.17
N TYR A 108 -6.34 15.17 -18.98
CA TYR A 108 -5.47 14.30 -19.78
C TYR A 108 -5.82 12.82 -19.59
N MET A 109 -5.94 12.34 -18.34
CA MET A 109 -6.32 10.94 -18.08
C MET A 109 -7.69 10.60 -18.67
N ALA A 110 -8.67 11.49 -18.56
CA ALA A 110 -10.00 11.26 -19.12
C ALA A 110 -9.99 11.16 -20.66
N LYS A 111 -9.11 11.92 -21.32
CA LYS A 111 -8.92 11.81 -22.77
C LYS A 111 -8.34 10.45 -23.19
N GLU A 112 -7.40 9.91 -22.42
CA GLU A 112 -6.71 8.65 -22.75
C GLU A 112 -7.48 7.40 -22.29
N LEU A 113 -8.20 7.49 -21.17
CA LEU A 113 -8.84 6.35 -20.49
C LEU A 113 -10.38 6.39 -20.51
N GLY A 114 -10.99 7.48 -20.99
CA GLY A 114 -12.43 7.73 -20.91
C GLY A 114 -12.85 8.32 -19.57
N ASP A 115 -14.16 8.36 -19.30
CA ASP A 115 -14.66 8.96 -18.07
C ASP A 115 -14.26 8.15 -16.82
N PRO A 116 -13.89 8.82 -15.72
CA PRO A 116 -13.59 8.14 -14.48
C PRO A 116 -14.85 7.52 -13.90
N VAL A 117 -14.70 6.30 -13.40
CA VAL A 117 -15.79 5.52 -12.81
C VAL A 117 -15.97 5.88 -11.35
N LEU A 118 -14.85 6.01 -10.63
CA LEU A 118 -14.82 6.39 -9.23
C LEU A 118 -13.76 7.46 -9.04
N SER A 119 -14.06 8.47 -8.24
CA SER A 119 -13.09 9.47 -7.81
C SER A 119 -13.26 9.72 -6.33
N TYR A 120 -12.15 9.69 -5.60
CA TYR A 120 -12.11 9.91 -4.17
C TYR A 120 -11.05 10.94 -3.83
N PHE A 121 -11.48 11.97 -3.11
CA PHE A 121 -10.67 13.11 -2.70
C PHE A 121 -10.49 13.03 -1.19
N PRO A 122 -9.38 12.47 -0.69
CA PRO A 122 -9.19 12.37 0.74
C PRO A 122 -9.09 13.77 1.37
N LEU A 123 -9.60 13.90 2.60
CA LEU A 123 -9.27 15.03 3.46
C LEU A 123 -7.76 14.99 3.73
N GLN A 124 -7.06 16.05 3.32
CA GLN A 124 -5.60 16.09 3.33
C GLN A 124 -5.09 17.32 4.04
N SER A 125 -4.08 17.10 4.89
CA SER A 125 -3.28 18.16 5.50
C SER A 125 -1.90 18.12 4.86
N LEU A 126 -1.55 19.18 4.13
CA LEU A 126 -0.20 19.34 3.61
C LEU A 126 0.81 19.27 4.77
N PHE A 127 1.82 18.44 4.62
CA PHE A 127 2.85 18.27 5.63
C PHE A 127 4.08 19.10 5.25
N LYS A 128 4.65 19.79 6.22
CA LYS A 128 5.90 20.53 6.06
C LYS A 128 7.02 19.77 6.79
N PRO A 129 7.78 18.91 6.09
CA PRO A 129 8.80 18.09 6.72
C PRO A 129 9.97 18.95 7.21
N SER A 130 10.60 18.53 8.30
CA SER A 130 11.89 19.10 8.70
C SER A 130 12.99 18.69 7.71
N ASN A 131 14.11 19.41 7.69
CA ASN A 131 15.27 19.00 6.90
C ASN A 131 15.76 17.59 7.27
N LEU A 132 15.61 17.20 8.54
CA LEU A 132 15.94 15.84 8.99
C LEU A 132 14.98 14.81 8.42
N ASP A 133 13.67 15.08 8.41
CA ASP A 133 12.68 14.18 7.81
C ASP A 133 12.97 13.93 6.33
N ILE A 134 13.28 14.99 5.57
CA ILE A 134 13.63 14.89 4.16
C ILE A 134 14.83 13.96 3.99
N LYS A 135 15.91 14.19 4.73
CA LYS A 135 17.12 13.35 4.66
C LYS A 135 16.86 11.89 5.04
N ILE A 136 16.04 11.63 6.07
CA ILE A 136 15.64 10.27 6.46
C ILE A 136 14.87 9.60 5.31
N VAL A 137 13.91 10.31 4.70
CA VAL A 137 13.14 9.78 3.57
C VAL A 137 14.02 9.50 2.36
N GLU A 138 15.00 10.35 2.05
CA GLU A 138 15.94 10.11 0.94
C GLU A 138 16.83 8.88 1.18
N GLU A 139 17.23 8.59 2.42
CA GLU A 139 17.91 7.32 2.74
C GLU A 139 16.98 6.11 2.63
N LEU A 140 15.73 6.24 3.10
CA LEU A 140 14.72 5.18 2.97
C LEU A 140 14.31 4.91 1.51
N LYS A 141 14.38 5.90 0.61
CA LYS A 141 14.13 5.65 -0.82
C LYS A 141 15.16 4.72 -1.44
N LYS A 142 16.42 4.80 -0.98
CA LYS A 142 17.52 3.96 -1.46
C LYS A 142 17.42 2.55 -0.91
N ASP A 143 17.14 2.44 0.39
CA ASP A 143 16.88 1.17 1.07
C ASP A 143 15.70 1.34 2.05
N PRO A 144 14.48 0.90 1.66
CA PRO A 144 13.30 1.05 2.49
C PRO A 144 13.34 0.28 3.81
N ARG A 145 14.29 -0.65 3.98
CA ARG A 145 14.46 -1.46 5.19
C ARG A 145 15.78 -1.20 5.94
N ILE A 146 16.55 -0.19 5.55
CA ILE A 146 17.78 0.24 6.24
C ILE A 146 17.54 0.44 7.75
N GLN A 147 18.52 0.08 8.59
CA GLN A 147 18.38 0.22 10.03
C GLN A 147 18.49 1.70 10.44
N PRO A 148 17.75 2.13 11.47
CA PRO A 148 17.85 3.50 11.99
C PRO A 148 19.27 3.89 12.44
N VAL A 149 20.09 2.92 12.87
CA VAL A 149 21.50 3.14 13.22
C VAL A 149 22.31 3.57 12.01
N ASP A 150 22.18 2.88 10.87
CA ASP A 150 22.93 3.20 9.65
C ASP A 150 22.55 4.58 9.09
N ILE A 151 21.27 4.95 9.15
CA ILE A 151 20.83 6.32 8.79
C ILE A 151 21.45 7.33 9.76
N ALA A 152 21.43 7.05 11.05
CA ALA A 152 21.93 7.95 12.08
C ALA A 152 23.42 8.25 11.91
N ASP A 153 24.22 7.22 11.61
CA ASP A 153 25.65 7.35 11.33
C ASP A 153 25.91 8.21 10.09
N LYS A 154 25.15 8.02 9.00
CA LYS A 154 25.25 8.85 7.79
C LYS A 154 24.87 10.31 8.01
N LEU A 155 23.91 10.57 8.90
CA LEU A 155 23.36 11.91 9.12
C LEU A 155 23.99 12.65 10.32
N GLY A 156 24.86 11.99 11.10
CA GLY A 156 25.49 12.58 12.29
C GLY A 156 24.48 12.88 13.41
N VAL A 157 23.45 12.05 13.57
CA VAL A 157 22.40 12.20 14.60
C VAL A 157 22.27 10.92 15.44
N SER A 158 21.43 10.92 16.49
CA SER A 158 21.21 9.69 17.27
C SER A 158 20.24 8.72 16.58
N SER A 159 20.50 7.42 16.70
CA SER A 159 19.60 6.37 16.20
C SER A 159 18.19 6.46 16.79
N LYS A 160 18.07 6.81 18.09
CA LYS A 160 16.78 7.05 18.74
C LYS A 160 15.97 8.18 18.10
N LEU A 161 16.65 9.24 17.64
CA LEU A 161 16.00 10.35 16.94
C LEU A 161 15.49 9.88 15.57
N VAL A 162 16.30 9.17 14.78
CA VAL A 162 15.86 8.61 13.49
C VAL A 162 14.66 7.68 13.69
N GLU A 163 14.71 6.77 14.67
CA GLU A 163 13.61 5.86 14.96
C GLU A 163 12.32 6.60 15.31
N LYS A 164 12.42 7.65 16.14
CA LYS A 164 11.28 8.52 16.48
C LYS A 164 10.66 9.15 15.23
N HIS A 165 11.47 9.68 14.33
CA HIS A 165 10.99 10.30 13.08
C HIS A 165 10.35 9.27 12.14
N ILE A 166 10.99 8.12 11.90
CA ILE A 166 10.41 7.05 11.07
C ILE A 166 9.06 6.59 11.65
N ARG A 167 8.99 6.38 12.97
CA ARG A 167 7.74 5.98 13.64
C ARG A 167 6.65 7.02 13.49
N TYR A 168 6.98 8.30 13.66
CA TYR A 168 6.06 9.41 13.48
C TYR A 168 5.53 9.50 12.05
N LEU A 169 6.41 9.47 11.04
CA LEU A 169 6.04 9.54 9.62
C LEU A 169 5.15 8.35 9.22
N ARG A 170 5.46 7.14 9.70
CA ARG A 170 4.64 5.94 9.48
C ARG A 170 3.27 6.06 10.13
N HIS A 171 3.21 6.45 11.41
CA HIS A 171 1.95 6.58 12.14
C HIS A 171 1.02 7.64 11.53
N ARG A 172 1.60 8.70 10.95
CA ARG A 172 0.87 9.74 10.22
C ARG A 172 0.51 9.35 8.78
N GLY A 173 0.86 8.15 8.32
CA GLY A 173 0.60 7.71 6.94
C GLY A 173 1.39 8.47 5.87
N LEU A 174 2.49 9.13 6.25
CA LEU A 174 3.33 9.91 5.34
C LEU A 174 4.33 9.04 4.58
N ILE A 175 4.71 7.90 5.15
CA ILE A 175 5.52 6.88 4.48
C ILE A 175 4.95 5.49 4.74
N LEU A 176 5.07 4.63 3.73
CA LEU A 176 4.71 3.22 3.80
C LEU A 176 5.81 2.41 3.10
N VAL A 177 6.25 1.33 3.73
CA VAL A 177 7.15 0.37 3.06
C VAL A 177 6.29 -0.77 2.56
N VAL A 178 6.28 -0.97 1.25
CA VAL A 178 5.45 -1.93 0.55
C VAL A 178 6.35 -3.06 0.02
N PRO A 179 6.06 -4.34 0.29
CA PRO A 179 6.77 -5.44 -0.37
C PRO A 179 6.40 -5.49 -1.85
N GLU A 180 7.38 -5.74 -2.72
CA GLU A 180 7.14 -5.94 -4.15
C GLU A 180 6.91 -7.43 -4.40
N ILE A 181 5.65 -7.85 -4.54
CA ILE A 181 5.27 -9.26 -4.67
C ILE A 181 4.83 -9.54 -6.10
N GLU A 182 5.37 -10.60 -6.71
CA GLU A 182 4.87 -11.14 -7.98
C GLU A 182 3.61 -11.98 -7.73
N LEU A 183 2.44 -11.33 -7.75
CA LEU A 183 1.17 -11.98 -7.43
C LEU A 183 0.87 -13.17 -8.35
N GLY A 184 1.29 -13.13 -9.62
CA GLY A 184 1.11 -14.23 -10.57
C GLY A 184 1.86 -15.52 -10.21
N LYS A 185 2.85 -15.46 -9.30
CA LYS A 185 3.56 -16.63 -8.76
C LYS A 185 2.96 -17.14 -7.45
N THR A 186 1.83 -16.57 -7.03
CA THR A 186 1.16 -16.88 -5.77
C THR A 186 -0.29 -17.26 -6.02
N ASP A 187 -0.89 -17.90 -5.04
CA ASP A 187 -2.34 -18.13 -4.95
C ASP A 187 -2.98 -17.28 -3.84
N ILE A 188 -2.27 -16.24 -3.36
CA ILE A 188 -2.85 -15.22 -2.48
C ILE A 188 -3.74 -14.31 -3.32
N VAL A 189 -4.78 -13.76 -2.69
CA VAL A 189 -5.67 -12.79 -3.33
C VAL A 189 -5.55 -11.49 -2.57
N ILE A 190 -5.11 -10.44 -3.26
CA ILE A 190 -5.25 -9.08 -2.78
C ILE A 190 -6.46 -8.49 -3.48
N PHE A 191 -7.39 -7.93 -2.72
CA PHE A 191 -8.58 -7.28 -3.27
C PHE A 191 -8.85 -5.99 -2.52
N SER A 192 -9.54 -5.06 -3.17
CA SER A 192 -10.01 -3.84 -2.54
C SER A 192 -11.53 -3.83 -2.50
N MET A 193 -12.08 -3.41 -1.37
CA MET A 193 -13.51 -3.19 -1.16
C MET A 193 -13.75 -1.68 -1.11
N PHE A 194 -14.45 -1.16 -2.11
CA PHE A 194 -14.99 0.20 -2.08
C PHE A 194 -16.37 0.19 -1.43
N SER A 195 -16.63 1.18 -0.56
CA SER A 195 -17.90 1.28 0.15
C SER A 195 -18.20 2.71 0.56
N GLN A 196 -19.50 3.01 0.65
CA GLN A 196 -20.04 4.25 1.24
C GLN A 196 -20.41 4.10 2.74
N LYS A 197 -20.09 2.94 3.33
CA LYS A 197 -20.26 2.58 4.75
C LYS A 197 -18.97 1.97 5.28
N ILE A 198 -17.87 2.66 5.02
CA ILE A 198 -16.53 2.12 5.22
C ILE A 198 -16.20 1.80 6.68
N GLU A 199 -16.78 2.54 7.64
CA GLU A 199 -16.64 2.28 9.07
C GLU A 199 -17.25 0.92 9.45
N ASP A 200 -18.46 0.63 8.97
CA ASP A 200 -19.15 -0.63 9.25
C ASP A 200 -18.40 -1.82 8.63
N ILE A 201 -17.95 -1.68 7.37
CA ILE A 201 -17.16 -2.74 6.70
C ILE A 201 -15.80 -2.94 7.38
N SER A 202 -15.19 -1.89 7.94
CA SER A 202 -13.87 -1.98 8.58
C SER A 202 -13.85 -3.00 9.72
N VAL A 203 -14.98 -3.20 10.41
CA VAL A 203 -15.14 -4.17 11.50
C VAL A 203 -15.02 -5.60 10.97
N VAL A 204 -15.69 -5.92 9.86
CA VAL A 204 -15.69 -7.28 9.28
C VAL A 204 -14.42 -7.60 8.49
N LEU A 205 -13.75 -6.57 7.95
CA LEU A 205 -12.51 -6.73 7.18
C LEU A 205 -11.23 -6.59 8.01
N GLN A 206 -11.32 -6.37 9.33
CA GLN A 206 -10.16 -6.08 10.18
C GLN A 206 -9.02 -7.12 10.09
N ASP A 207 -9.37 -8.39 9.89
CA ASP A 207 -8.41 -9.50 9.85
C ASP A 207 -7.67 -9.60 8.51
N CYS A 208 -8.30 -9.18 7.42
CA CYS A 208 -7.68 -9.16 6.09
C CYS A 208 -7.02 -7.84 5.75
N LYS A 209 -7.41 -6.75 6.43
CA LYS A 209 -7.01 -5.39 6.10
C LYS A 209 -5.50 -5.21 6.12
N ILE A 210 -4.96 -4.80 4.97
CA ILE A 210 -3.57 -4.37 4.81
C ILE A 210 -3.47 -2.85 4.72
N TRP A 211 -4.33 -2.20 3.93
CA TRP A 211 -4.37 -0.74 3.76
C TRP A 211 -5.81 -0.24 3.76
N GLN A 212 -6.04 1.01 4.19
CA GLN A 212 -7.36 1.63 4.15
C GLN A 212 -7.23 3.13 3.90
N PHE A 213 -8.09 3.62 3.01
CA PHE A 213 -8.15 5.02 2.59
C PHE A 213 -9.58 5.48 2.73
N THR A 214 -9.86 6.43 3.63
CA THR A 214 -11.23 6.82 3.97
C THR A 214 -11.32 8.22 4.57
N ASP A 215 -12.48 8.85 4.42
CA ASP A 215 -12.88 10.12 5.05
C ASP A 215 -13.86 9.92 6.23
N GLY A 216 -14.11 8.66 6.62
CA GLY A 216 -15.08 8.25 7.64
C GLY A 216 -16.42 7.79 7.07
N TYR A 217 -16.79 8.22 5.87
CA TYR A 217 -18.07 7.85 5.25
C TYR A 217 -17.84 6.85 4.11
N ALA A 218 -17.01 7.25 3.14
CA ALA A 218 -16.65 6.42 2.02
C ALA A 218 -15.16 6.07 2.06
N GLY A 219 -14.79 5.02 1.33
CA GLY A 219 -13.40 4.68 1.20
C GLY A 219 -13.14 3.35 0.54
N ILE A 220 -11.86 2.98 0.56
CA ILE A 220 -11.33 1.76 -0.01
C ILE A 220 -10.59 1.03 1.10
N THR A 221 -10.96 -0.23 1.34
CA THR A 221 -10.21 -1.14 2.21
C THR A 221 -9.53 -2.18 1.35
N VAL A 222 -8.19 -2.22 1.37
CA VAL A 222 -7.42 -3.25 0.69
C VAL A 222 -7.18 -4.41 1.65
N CYS A 223 -7.52 -5.60 1.21
CA CYS A 223 -7.49 -6.83 1.99
C CYS A 223 -6.63 -7.90 1.33
N TYR A 224 -6.09 -8.76 2.18
CA TYR A 224 -5.34 -9.95 1.84
C TYR A 224 -6.15 -11.21 2.19
N ALA A 225 -6.13 -12.20 1.30
CA ALA A 225 -6.57 -13.55 1.57
C ALA A 225 -5.53 -14.58 1.09
N ASP A 226 -5.46 -15.70 1.80
CA ASP A 226 -4.53 -16.80 1.49
C ASP A 226 -4.96 -17.64 0.27
N ASN A 227 -6.21 -17.49 -0.17
CA ASN A 227 -6.78 -18.10 -1.37
C ASN A 227 -8.12 -17.42 -1.75
N MET A 228 -8.66 -17.81 -2.90
CA MET A 228 -9.93 -17.31 -3.44
C MET A 228 -11.14 -17.63 -2.57
N GLU A 229 -11.19 -18.81 -1.92
CA GLU A 229 -12.31 -19.18 -1.05
C GLU A 229 -12.41 -18.23 0.15
N ARG A 230 -11.26 -17.91 0.76
CA ARG A 230 -11.18 -16.98 1.89
C ARG A 230 -11.46 -15.54 1.45
N ALA A 231 -10.99 -15.13 0.26
CA ALA A 231 -11.35 -13.84 -0.33
C ALA A 231 -12.87 -13.72 -0.47
N ARG A 232 -13.52 -14.73 -1.06
CA ARG A 232 -14.98 -14.79 -1.20
C ARG A 232 -15.71 -14.62 0.14
N LYS A 233 -15.24 -15.29 1.21
CA LYS A 233 -15.83 -15.15 2.55
C LYS A 233 -15.77 -13.72 3.07
N TYR A 234 -14.62 -13.05 2.94
CA TYR A 234 -14.48 -11.65 3.36
C TYR A 234 -15.36 -10.71 2.50
N ILE A 235 -15.40 -10.93 1.19
CA ILE A 235 -16.22 -10.12 0.27
C ILE A 235 -17.71 -10.28 0.58
N SER A 236 -18.18 -11.52 0.80
CA SER A 236 -19.56 -11.78 1.20
C SER A 236 -19.90 -11.11 2.53
N ALA A 237 -19.03 -11.24 3.54
CA ALA A 237 -19.25 -10.60 4.84
C ALA A 237 -19.30 -9.06 4.74
N ALA A 238 -18.49 -8.45 3.88
CA ALA A 238 -18.56 -7.02 3.60
C ALA A 238 -19.88 -6.63 2.91
N ARG A 239 -20.36 -7.45 1.96
CA ARG A 239 -21.62 -7.21 1.24
C ARG A 239 -22.88 -7.45 2.08
N ASP A 240 -22.79 -8.27 3.11
CA ASP A 240 -23.87 -8.42 4.09
C ASP A 240 -24.10 -7.13 4.89
N VAL A 241 -23.04 -6.33 5.07
CA VAL A 241 -23.07 -5.01 5.72
C VAL A 241 -23.44 -3.90 4.74
N ASP A 242 -22.82 -3.89 3.56
CA ASP A 242 -23.07 -2.92 2.49
C ASP A 242 -23.26 -3.62 1.14
N LYS A 243 -24.52 -3.76 0.73
CA LYS A 243 -24.89 -4.48 -0.50
C LYS A 243 -24.35 -3.84 -1.77
N ASP A 244 -24.05 -2.54 -1.71
CA ASP A 244 -23.53 -1.76 -2.83
C ASP A 244 -21.98 -1.72 -2.85
N ALA A 245 -21.33 -2.43 -1.91
CA ALA A 245 -19.87 -2.50 -1.87
C ALA A 245 -19.30 -3.22 -3.09
N ASP A 246 -18.40 -2.52 -3.78
CA ASP A 246 -17.75 -3.01 -4.98
C ASP A 246 -16.39 -3.63 -4.66
N VAL A 247 -16.04 -4.68 -5.39
CA VAL A 247 -14.80 -5.43 -5.21
C VAL A 247 -13.93 -5.33 -6.44
N MET A 248 -12.63 -5.14 -6.21
CA MET A 248 -11.62 -5.18 -7.26
C MET A 248 -10.46 -6.09 -6.82
N ILE A 249 -10.28 -7.22 -7.49
CA ILE A 249 -9.17 -8.15 -7.28
C ILE A 249 -7.93 -7.61 -7.97
N ILE A 250 -6.89 -7.34 -7.20
CA ILE A 250 -5.63 -6.76 -7.65
C ILE A 250 -4.74 -7.89 -8.14
N TYR A 251 -4.34 -7.84 -9.41
CA TYR A 251 -3.37 -8.79 -9.99
C TYR A 251 -1.96 -8.21 -10.10
N ASP A 252 -1.82 -6.87 -10.06
CA ASP A 252 -0.55 -6.17 -10.05
C ASP A 252 -0.69 -4.81 -9.33
N TYR A 253 0.35 -4.37 -8.63
CA TYR A 253 0.37 -3.08 -7.95
C TYR A 253 1.75 -2.42 -8.05
N ILE A 254 1.74 -1.11 -8.27
CA ILE A 254 2.94 -0.31 -8.46
C ILE A 254 2.85 0.89 -7.53
N PHE A 255 3.81 1.06 -6.63
CA PHE A 255 3.99 2.28 -5.85
C PHE A 255 5.17 3.07 -6.41
N LYS A 256 5.11 4.39 -6.41
CA LYS A 256 6.16 5.28 -6.91
C LYS A 256 6.62 6.28 -5.86
#